data_AF-A0A7J3ACZ6-F1
#
_entry.id   AF-A0A7J3ACZ6-F1
#
_cell.length_a   1.000
_cell.length_b   1.000
_cell.length_c   1.000
_cell.angle_alpha   90.00
_cell.angle_beta   90.00
_cell.angle_gamma   90.00
#
_symmetry.space_group_name_H-M   'P 1'
#
loop_
_entity.id
_entity.type
_entity.pdbx_description
1 polymer ?
#
loop_
_entity_poly.entity_id
_entity_poly.type
_entity_poly.pdbx_seq_one_letter_code
_entity_poly.pdbx_strand_id
1 'polypeptide(L)'
;MSEVEDAAVTLLRLLRNEMRVAKDDGSLARVSVTSEWQNSEAFKGCDGQVTVGLAECTDQKVDLSGKTRRRTSFLRVNVWATEQAGANEAGRVIRDKIVEEVNRVVRQNRSKPHETLYDFLKGAASQMHRAYSGSSEVSPYHSSWETLSSEHIQQLWYSDDNRYEVRRSENGAFAALLFRFKLESRESVVKKLFLSFEGYGAAPAGNGVAVKVWNHEAGTWQHMQVGGAAGTDETLTLALTADLPSYIDSDGCVWLLARTLYASDGAAPALLFCDYVSCLVVVNGISYCDVVGYRALDRVDVKPFIYRTEITVKSWFIEKLGV
;
A
#
# COMPACT_ATOMS: atom_id res chain seq x y z
N MET A 1 -10.83 -10.77 -17.47
CA MET A 1 -11.36 -10.82 -16.09
C MET A 1 -10.17 -11.00 -15.17
N SER A 2 -10.07 -10.24 -14.08
CA SER A 2 -8.98 -10.41 -13.10
C SER A 2 -8.97 -11.83 -12.53
N GLU A 3 -7.80 -12.42 -12.37
CA GLU A 3 -7.61 -13.69 -11.66
C GLU A 3 -8.01 -13.56 -10.19
N VAL A 4 -8.34 -14.66 -9.52
CA VAL A 4 -8.67 -14.66 -8.09
C VAL A 4 -7.37 -14.69 -7.28
N GLU A 5 -7.19 -13.74 -6.36
CA GLU A 5 -6.07 -13.75 -5.43
C GLU A 5 -6.26 -14.82 -4.35
N ASP A 6 -5.19 -15.52 -4.00
CA ASP A 6 -5.21 -16.48 -2.91
C ASP A 6 -5.59 -15.81 -1.58
N ALA A 7 -6.43 -16.49 -0.78
CA ALA A 7 -6.96 -15.93 0.46
C ALA A 7 -5.87 -15.65 1.51
N ALA A 8 -4.83 -16.49 1.58
CA ALA A 8 -3.69 -16.26 2.47
C ALA A 8 -2.85 -15.07 1.97
N VAL A 9 -2.66 -14.92 0.66
CA VAL A 9 -1.97 -13.76 0.06
C VAL A 9 -2.70 -12.45 0.34
N THR A 10 -4.03 -12.41 0.22
CA THR A 10 -4.82 -11.20 0.55
C THR A 10 -4.63 -10.80 2.01
N LEU A 11 -4.74 -11.75 2.95
CA LEU A 11 -4.55 -11.47 4.37
C LEU A 11 -3.09 -11.12 4.70
N LEU A 12 -2.13 -11.76 4.03
CA LEU A 12 -0.71 -11.47 4.17
C LEU A 12 -0.39 -10.02 3.81
N ARG A 13 -0.85 -9.57 2.64
CA ARG A 13 -0.67 -8.18 2.18
C ARG A 13 -1.33 -7.19 3.14
N LEU A 14 -2.55 -7.48 3.60
CA LEU A 14 -3.25 -6.66 4.60
C LEU A 14 -2.41 -6.49 5.88
N LEU A 15 -1.94 -7.60 6.45
CA LEU A 15 -1.14 -7.57 7.67
C LEU A 15 0.19 -6.84 7.46
N ARG A 16 0.89 -7.10 6.34
CA ARG A 16 2.16 -6.45 6.05
C ARG A 16 2.03 -4.92 5.91
N ASN A 17 0.94 -4.46 5.28
CA ASN A 17 0.71 -3.03 5.07
C ASN A 17 0.29 -2.31 6.37
N GLU A 18 -0.63 -2.93 7.13
CA GLU A 18 -1.33 -2.24 8.22
C GLU A 18 -0.75 -2.46 9.62
N MET A 19 0.10 -3.48 9.81
CA MET A 19 0.68 -3.75 11.13
C MET A 19 1.76 -2.74 11.51
N ARG A 20 1.65 -2.20 12.73
CA ARG A 20 2.61 -1.33 13.40
C ARG A 20 2.61 -1.67 14.89
N VAL A 21 3.69 -2.28 15.35
CA VAL A 21 3.81 -2.69 16.76
C VAL A 21 4.78 -1.75 17.46
N ALA A 22 4.32 -1.09 18.53
CA ALA A 22 5.14 -0.21 19.34
C ALA A 22 5.72 -0.95 20.56
N LYS A 23 6.99 -0.67 20.85
CA LYS A 23 7.68 -1.06 22.07
C LYS A 23 7.30 -0.12 23.22
N ASP A 24 7.54 -0.52 24.45
CA ASP A 24 7.32 0.21 25.71
C ASP A 24 8.18 1.48 25.76
N ASP A 25 9.32 1.48 25.07
CA ASP A 25 10.17 2.66 24.87
C ASP A 25 9.68 3.61 23.75
N GLY A 26 8.54 3.30 23.12
CA GLY A 26 7.95 4.07 22.03
C GLY A 26 8.53 3.81 20.64
N SER A 27 9.60 3.01 20.53
CA SER A 27 10.16 2.62 19.23
C SER A 27 9.29 1.58 18.51
N LEU A 28 9.44 1.44 17.20
CA LEU A 28 8.72 0.42 16.43
C LEU A 28 9.44 -0.93 16.50
N ALA A 29 8.68 -2.00 16.76
CA ALA A 29 9.15 -3.36 16.66
C ALA A 29 9.31 -3.79 15.20
N ARG A 30 10.42 -4.47 14.90
CA ARG A 30 10.71 -5.06 13.59
C ARG A 30 9.99 -6.40 13.47
N VAL A 31 8.83 -6.40 12.82
CA VAL A 31 8.01 -7.60 12.60
C VAL A 31 8.09 -8.04 11.14
N SER A 32 8.47 -9.29 10.90
CA SER A 32 8.48 -9.89 9.56
C SER A 32 7.15 -10.58 9.26
N VAL A 33 6.52 -10.28 8.12
CA VAL A 33 5.22 -10.85 7.73
C VAL A 33 5.38 -11.67 6.45
N THR A 34 5.31 -13.01 6.54
CA THR A 34 5.65 -13.96 5.46
C THR A 34 4.58 -15.03 5.21
N SER A 35 4.70 -15.82 4.14
CA SER A 35 3.85 -17.00 3.93
C SER A 35 4.15 -18.10 4.97
N GLU A 36 3.27 -19.11 5.04
CA GLU A 36 3.12 -20.14 6.10
C GLU A 36 4.38 -20.74 6.72
N TRP A 37 5.50 -20.80 6.01
CA TRP A 37 6.72 -21.40 6.53
C TRP A 37 7.50 -20.44 7.42
N GLN A 38 7.77 -20.86 8.66
CA GLN A 38 8.70 -20.16 9.54
C GLN A 38 10.09 -20.16 8.87
N ASN A 39 10.49 -19.00 8.35
CA ASN A 39 11.84 -18.80 7.88
C ASN A 39 12.72 -18.37 9.06
N SER A 40 13.51 -19.33 9.59
CA SER A 40 14.41 -19.10 10.73
C SER A 40 15.49 -18.06 10.45
N GLU A 41 15.85 -17.82 9.18
CA GLU A 41 16.76 -16.74 8.79
C GLU A 41 16.05 -15.39 8.72
N ALA A 42 14.81 -15.33 8.22
CA ALA A 42 14.00 -14.10 8.24
C ALA A 42 13.66 -13.66 9.67
N PHE A 43 13.66 -14.62 10.60
CA PHE A 43 13.48 -14.38 12.02
C PHE A 43 14.75 -13.79 12.68
N LYS A 44 15.95 -13.98 12.10
CA LYS A 44 17.19 -13.40 12.63
C LYS A 44 17.15 -11.88 12.54
N GLY A 45 17.12 -11.25 13.71
CA GLY A 45 17.13 -9.80 13.87
C GLY A 45 15.73 -9.16 13.95
N CYS A 46 14.65 -9.87 13.65
CA CYS A 46 13.31 -9.33 13.87
C CYS A 46 12.94 -9.47 15.36
N ASP A 47 12.13 -8.56 15.89
CA ASP A 47 11.54 -8.70 17.22
C ASP A 47 10.46 -9.81 17.22
N GLY A 48 9.82 -10.03 16.08
CA GLY A 48 8.89 -11.14 15.87
C GLY A 48 8.63 -11.45 14.40
N GLN A 49 7.91 -12.53 14.17
CA GLN A 49 7.45 -12.96 12.84
C GLN A 49 5.96 -13.27 12.89
N VAL A 50 5.27 -12.97 11.80
CA VAL A 50 3.91 -13.39 11.52
C VAL A 50 3.91 -14.17 10.21
N THR A 51 3.23 -15.30 10.17
CA THR A 51 2.99 -16.02 8.91
C THR A 51 1.52 -16.26 8.69
N VAL A 52 1.12 -16.28 7.43
CA VAL A 52 -0.24 -16.64 7.03
C VAL A 52 -0.21 -17.87 6.14
N GLY A 53 -1.02 -18.87 6.49
CA GLY A 53 -1.23 -20.09 5.71
C GLY A 53 -2.70 -20.43 5.55
N LEU A 54 -3.02 -21.24 4.54
CA LEU A 54 -4.38 -21.72 4.28
C LEU A 54 -4.56 -23.09 4.96
N ALA A 55 -5.44 -23.18 5.95
CA ALA A 55 -5.72 -24.43 6.64
C ALA A 55 -6.83 -25.25 5.95
N GLU A 56 -7.89 -24.57 5.50
CA GLU A 56 -9.03 -25.20 4.85
C GLU A 56 -9.69 -24.21 3.89
N CYS A 57 -10.27 -24.70 2.78
CA CYS A 57 -11.10 -23.93 1.88
C CYS A 57 -12.28 -24.78 1.40
N THR A 58 -13.48 -24.22 1.48
CA THR A 58 -14.72 -24.86 1.03
C THR A 58 -15.43 -23.96 0.03
N ASP A 59 -16.04 -24.53 -1.00
CA ASP A 59 -16.79 -23.79 -2.02
C ASP A 59 -18.26 -24.19 -1.97
N GLN A 60 -19.15 -23.19 -1.89
CA GLN A 60 -20.59 -23.38 -1.80
C GLN A 60 -21.33 -22.51 -2.84
N LYS A 61 -22.32 -23.10 -3.52
CA LYS A 61 -23.31 -22.35 -4.29
C LYS A 61 -24.20 -21.52 -3.35
N VAL A 62 -24.39 -20.25 -3.66
CA VAL A 62 -25.25 -19.34 -2.88
C VAL A 62 -26.67 -19.31 -3.43
N ASP A 63 -26.83 -19.56 -4.73
CA ASP A 63 -28.13 -19.60 -5.42
C ASP A 63 -28.35 -20.94 -6.15
N LEU A 64 -29.60 -21.19 -6.55
CA LEU A 64 -29.99 -22.39 -7.30
C LEU A 64 -29.32 -22.49 -8.68
N SER A 65 -29.02 -21.36 -9.30
CA SER A 65 -28.35 -21.32 -10.62
C SER A 65 -26.88 -21.73 -10.54
N GLY A 66 -26.27 -21.66 -9.35
CA GLY A 66 -24.84 -21.85 -9.14
C GLY A 66 -23.97 -20.71 -9.67
N LYS A 67 -24.56 -19.61 -10.15
CA LYS A 67 -23.83 -18.46 -10.69
C LYS A 67 -23.15 -17.65 -9.61
N THR A 68 -23.78 -17.52 -8.44
CA THR A 68 -23.14 -16.93 -7.26
C THR A 68 -22.55 -18.04 -6.40
N ARG A 69 -21.25 -17.96 -6.15
CA ARG A 69 -20.51 -18.92 -5.32
C ARG A 69 -19.80 -18.20 -4.18
N ARG A 70 -19.69 -18.89 -3.05
CA ARG A 70 -18.96 -18.43 -1.87
C ARG A 70 -17.87 -19.43 -1.55
N ARG A 71 -16.62 -18.99 -1.58
CA ARG A 71 -15.50 -19.73 -1.00
C ARG A 71 -15.30 -19.28 0.44
N THR A 72 -15.33 -20.22 1.38
CA THR A 72 -15.04 -19.98 2.79
C THR A 72 -13.70 -20.61 3.12
N SER A 73 -12.75 -19.79 3.54
CA SER A 73 -11.41 -20.23 3.91
C SER A 73 -11.19 -20.08 5.42
N PHE A 74 -10.45 -21.02 5.99
CA PHE A 74 -9.88 -20.90 7.32
C PHE A 74 -8.37 -20.73 7.16
N LEU A 75 -7.88 -19.59 7.63
CA LEU A 75 -6.49 -19.17 7.54
C LEU A 75 -5.84 -19.35 8.92
N ARG A 76 -4.61 -19.84 8.92
CA ARG A 76 -3.78 -19.97 10.11
C ARG A 76 -2.77 -18.84 10.13
N VAL A 77 -2.91 -17.94 11.10
CA VAL A 77 -1.95 -16.86 11.35
C VAL A 77 -1.12 -17.23 12.56
N ASN A 78 0.16 -17.48 12.35
CA ASN A 78 1.08 -17.75 13.45
C ASN A 78 1.85 -16.49 13.78
N VAL A 79 1.99 -16.20 15.07
CA VAL A 79 2.83 -15.14 15.62
C VAL A 79 3.93 -15.80 16.42
N TRP A 80 5.19 -15.45 16.14
CA TRP A 80 6.36 -15.91 16.86
C TRP A 80 7.16 -14.75 17.41
N ALA A 81 7.70 -14.93 18.61
CA ALA A 81 8.78 -14.13 19.16
C ALA A 81 9.69 -15.03 19.99
N THR A 82 10.94 -14.64 20.17
CA THR A 82 11.90 -15.38 20.98
C THR A 82 12.55 -14.48 21.98
N GLU A 83 13.01 -15.07 23.08
CA GLU A 83 13.87 -14.35 24.00
C GLU A 83 15.20 -13.99 23.32
N GLN A 84 15.52 -12.69 23.27
CA GLN A 84 16.77 -12.18 22.70
C GLN A 84 17.64 -11.63 23.84
N ALA A 85 18.91 -12.04 23.87
CA ALA A 85 19.85 -11.55 24.87
C ALA A 85 20.07 -10.05 24.71
N GLY A 86 19.81 -9.27 25.76
CA GLY A 86 19.98 -7.82 25.75
C GLY A 86 18.85 -7.04 25.09
N ALA A 87 17.71 -7.68 24.77
CA ALA A 87 16.52 -6.95 24.34
C ALA A 87 15.88 -6.18 25.50
N ASN A 88 15.37 -4.98 25.21
CA ASN A 88 14.66 -4.13 26.17
C ASN A 88 13.32 -4.74 26.62
N GLU A 89 12.74 -5.61 25.80
CA GLU A 89 11.47 -6.28 26.07
C GLU A 89 11.59 -7.79 25.96
N ALA A 90 10.90 -8.49 26.85
CA ALA A 90 10.80 -9.94 26.83
C ALA A 90 10.05 -10.40 25.57
N GLY A 91 10.49 -11.51 24.97
CA GLY A 91 9.89 -12.04 23.74
C GLY A 91 8.39 -12.34 23.90
N ARG A 92 7.96 -12.70 25.12
CA ARG A 92 6.54 -12.93 25.42
C ARG A 92 5.69 -11.67 25.24
N VAL A 93 6.17 -10.53 25.74
CA VAL A 93 5.48 -9.23 25.66
C VAL A 93 5.38 -8.78 24.20
N ILE A 94 6.48 -8.91 23.45
CA ILE A 94 6.48 -8.64 22.01
C ILE A 94 5.46 -9.51 21.28
N ARG A 95 5.41 -10.82 21.56
CA ARG A 95 4.39 -11.71 20.98
C ARG A 95 2.98 -11.23 21.30
N ASP A 96 2.69 -10.88 22.55
CA ASP A 96 1.35 -10.47 22.98
C ASP A 96 0.91 -9.17 22.26
N LYS A 97 1.82 -8.19 22.14
CA LYS A 97 1.59 -6.97 21.36
C LYS A 97 1.34 -7.25 19.88
N ILE A 98 2.10 -8.17 19.27
CA ILE A 98 1.88 -8.57 17.87
C ILE A 98 0.50 -9.25 17.72
N VAL A 99 0.08 -10.08 18.68
CA VAL A 99 -1.26 -10.72 18.65
C VAL A 99 -2.38 -9.69 18.73
N GLU A 100 -2.26 -8.70 19.63
CA GLU A 100 -3.21 -7.59 19.72
C GLU A 100 -3.28 -6.80 18.41
N GLU A 101 -2.13 -6.57 17.80
CA GLU A 101 -2.02 -5.84 16.55
C GLU A 101 -2.65 -6.60 15.36
N VAL A 102 -2.41 -7.92 15.25
CA VAL A 102 -3.07 -8.76 14.24
C VAL A 102 -4.59 -8.71 14.44
N ASN A 103 -5.08 -8.81 15.68
CA ASN A 103 -6.51 -8.69 15.98
C ASN A 103 -7.06 -7.32 15.58
N ARG A 104 -6.35 -6.22 15.88
CA ARG A 104 -6.75 -4.86 15.51
C ARG A 104 -6.88 -4.73 14.00
N VAL A 105 -5.84 -5.11 13.25
CA VAL A 105 -5.79 -4.98 11.80
C VAL A 105 -6.92 -5.78 11.13
N VAL A 106 -7.10 -7.05 11.53
CA VAL A 106 -8.16 -7.89 10.96
C VAL A 106 -9.54 -7.32 11.26
N ARG A 107 -9.81 -6.92 12.52
CA ARG A 107 -11.14 -6.40 12.90
C ARG A 107 -11.48 -5.07 12.23
N GLN A 108 -10.51 -4.18 12.07
CA GLN A 108 -10.72 -2.88 11.41
C GLN A 108 -10.95 -3.02 9.89
N ASN A 109 -10.34 -4.02 9.26
CA ASN A 109 -10.39 -4.22 7.81
C ASN A 109 -11.28 -5.40 7.39
N ARG A 110 -12.04 -5.98 8.33
CA ARG A 110 -12.83 -7.20 8.13
C ARG A 110 -13.77 -7.18 6.93
N SER A 111 -14.32 -6.02 6.57
CA SER A 111 -15.26 -5.85 5.45
C SER A 111 -14.60 -5.50 4.12
N LYS A 112 -13.27 -5.26 4.12
CA LYS A 112 -12.51 -4.85 2.94
C LYS A 112 -11.05 -5.36 2.94
N PRO A 113 -10.78 -6.64 3.24
CA PRO A 113 -9.40 -7.14 3.27
C PRO A 113 -8.73 -7.19 1.89
N HIS A 114 -9.51 -7.09 0.81
CA HIS A 114 -9.05 -7.00 -0.56
C HIS A 114 -8.63 -5.57 -1.00
N GLU A 115 -8.74 -4.58 -0.12
CA GLU A 115 -8.28 -3.22 -0.38
C GLU A 115 -6.92 -2.99 0.29
N THR A 116 -5.98 -2.36 -0.42
CA THR A 116 -4.74 -1.84 0.18
C THR A 116 -4.51 -0.41 -0.24
N LEU A 117 -4.29 0.45 0.75
CA LEU A 117 -3.85 1.82 0.56
C LEU A 117 -2.32 1.85 0.60
N TYR A 118 -1.72 2.20 -0.53
CA TYR A 118 -0.31 2.52 -0.63
C TYR A 118 -0.13 4.04 -0.52
N ASP A 119 0.64 4.47 0.47
CA ASP A 119 0.97 5.87 0.76
C ASP A 119 2.44 6.01 1.17
N PHE A 120 2.92 7.24 1.29
CA PHE A 120 4.31 7.49 1.63
C PHE A 120 4.62 7.33 3.12
N LEU A 121 3.62 7.38 4.00
CA LEU A 121 3.80 7.08 5.42
C LEU A 121 4.23 5.63 5.63
N LYS A 122 3.51 4.70 5.00
CA LYS A 122 3.76 3.27 5.17
C LYS A 122 4.90 2.79 4.28
N GLY A 123 5.18 3.48 3.17
CA GLY A 123 6.24 3.16 2.21
C GLY A 123 7.61 3.80 2.47
N ALA A 124 7.72 4.83 3.31
CA ALA A 124 8.99 5.54 3.54
C ALA A 124 10.13 4.65 4.05
N ALA A 125 9.82 3.51 4.68
CA ALA A 125 10.82 2.58 5.21
C ALA A 125 11.25 1.46 4.22
N SER A 126 10.55 1.23 3.10
CA SER A 126 10.70 -0.02 2.34
C SER A 126 11.46 0.09 1.02
N GLN A 127 11.98 1.27 0.64
CA GLN A 127 12.54 1.57 -0.71
C GLN A 127 11.58 1.33 -1.88
N MET A 128 10.35 0.86 -1.62
CA MET A 128 9.43 0.39 -2.65
C MET A 128 8.64 1.54 -3.28
N HIS A 129 8.25 2.55 -2.48
CA HIS A 129 7.65 3.79 -2.98
C HIS A 129 8.71 4.87 -3.14
N ARG A 130 8.64 5.65 -4.22
CA ARG A 130 9.55 6.75 -4.49
C ARG A 130 8.80 7.94 -5.06
N ALA A 131 9.25 9.13 -4.72
CA ALA A 131 8.74 10.37 -5.26
C ALA A 131 9.89 11.15 -5.90
N TYR A 132 9.58 11.86 -6.98
CA TYR A 132 10.54 12.64 -7.75
C TYR A 132 9.97 14.01 -8.12
N SER A 133 10.85 14.97 -8.35
CA SER A 133 10.49 16.27 -8.92
C SER A 133 11.11 16.45 -10.30
N GLY A 134 10.48 17.28 -11.13
CA GLY A 134 10.89 17.48 -12.52
C GLY A 134 10.41 18.82 -13.07
N SER A 135 10.75 19.09 -14.34
CA SER A 135 10.45 20.34 -15.04
C SER A 135 9.52 20.18 -16.25
N SER A 136 9.10 18.94 -16.56
CA SER A 136 8.33 18.61 -17.77
C SER A 136 7.64 17.25 -17.64
N GLU A 137 6.74 16.94 -18.59
CA GLU A 137 6.04 15.65 -18.68
C GLU A 137 6.84 14.61 -19.47
N VAL A 138 7.98 14.19 -18.95
CA VAL A 138 8.77 13.08 -19.56
C VAL A 138 8.30 11.72 -19.05
N SER A 139 8.77 10.64 -19.70
CA SER A 139 8.55 9.27 -19.22
C SER A 139 9.04 9.08 -17.78
N PRO A 140 8.41 8.22 -16.96
CA PRO A 140 8.88 7.91 -15.60
C PRO A 140 10.32 7.40 -15.53
N TYR A 141 10.81 6.81 -16.62
CA TYR A 141 12.14 6.21 -16.69
C TYR A 141 13.22 7.19 -17.17
N HIS A 142 12.84 8.44 -17.46
CA HIS A 142 13.78 9.45 -17.92
C HIS A 142 14.71 9.90 -16.78
N SER A 143 15.99 10.15 -17.09
CA SER A 143 17.01 10.48 -16.08
C SER A 143 16.92 11.89 -15.51
N SER A 144 15.99 12.72 -16.00
CA SER A 144 15.80 14.11 -15.52
C SER A 144 14.98 14.19 -14.24
N TRP A 145 14.46 13.07 -13.72
CA TRP A 145 13.74 13.05 -12.46
C TRP A 145 14.69 13.15 -11.27
N GLU A 146 14.46 14.13 -10.42
CA GLU A 146 15.23 14.36 -9.19
C GLU A 146 14.53 13.64 -8.02
N THR A 147 15.22 12.72 -7.34
CA THR A 147 14.62 11.97 -6.22
C THR A 147 14.39 12.89 -5.02
N LEU A 148 13.20 12.84 -4.39
CA LEU A 148 12.93 13.57 -3.16
C LEU A 148 13.72 13.00 -1.98
N SER A 149 14.15 13.88 -1.06
CA SER A 149 14.75 13.48 0.21
C SER A 149 13.71 12.85 1.14
N SER A 150 14.18 12.13 2.17
CA SER A 150 13.29 11.56 3.19
C SER A 150 12.47 12.62 3.93
N GLU A 151 13.04 13.82 4.13
CA GLU A 151 12.36 14.96 4.77
C GLU A 151 11.21 15.47 3.90
N HIS A 152 11.42 15.62 2.59
CA HIS A 152 10.36 16.02 1.66
C HIS A 152 9.29 14.94 1.50
N ILE A 153 9.66 13.65 1.57
CA ILE A 153 8.69 12.55 1.56
C ILE A 153 7.79 12.57 2.80
N GLN A 154 8.28 13.03 3.96
CA GLN A 154 7.48 13.13 5.19
C GLN A 154 6.32 14.12 5.06
N GLN A 155 6.51 15.18 4.28
CA GLN A 155 5.46 16.17 3.98
C GLN A 155 4.33 15.60 3.10
N LEU A 156 4.46 14.36 2.61
CA LEU A 156 3.45 13.68 1.79
C LEU A 156 2.65 12.63 2.58
N TRP A 157 2.87 12.54 3.90
CA TRP A 157 2.35 11.45 4.72
C TRP A 157 0.87 11.59 5.04
N TYR A 158 0.37 12.81 5.17
CA TYR A 158 -0.98 13.11 5.63
C TYR A 158 -1.56 14.28 4.85
N SER A 159 -2.89 14.35 4.83
CA SER A 159 -3.62 15.60 4.53
C SER A 159 -3.63 16.42 5.82
N ASP A 160 -2.65 17.31 5.98
CA ASP A 160 -2.39 18.06 7.21
C ASP A 160 -1.97 19.52 6.97
N ASP A 161 -2.15 20.01 5.74
CA ASP A 161 -1.76 21.35 5.27
C ASP A 161 -0.23 21.62 5.29
N ASN A 162 0.63 20.66 5.66
CA ASN A 162 2.08 20.78 5.61
C ASN A 162 2.65 20.29 4.27
N ARG A 163 2.50 21.14 3.25
CA ARG A 163 2.75 20.80 1.84
C ARG A 163 4.23 20.71 1.48
N TYR A 164 4.56 19.75 0.63
CA TYR A 164 5.78 19.81 -0.18
C TYR A 164 5.59 20.75 -1.37
N GLU A 165 6.56 21.63 -1.62
CA GLU A 165 6.58 22.57 -2.74
C GLU A 165 7.67 22.20 -3.75
N VAL A 166 7.30 22.12 -5.03
CA VAL A 166 8.25 22.11 -6.15
C VAL A 166 8.18 23.44 -6.89
N ARG A 167 9.35 24.05 -7.10
CA ARG A 167 9.51 25.31 -7.82
C ARG A 167 10.34 25.14 -9.09
N ARG A 168 9.88 25.74 -10.19
CA ARG A 168 10.61 25.84 -11.46
C ARG A 168 10.54 27.27 -11.99
N SER A 169 11.69 27.83 -12.36
CA SER A 169 11.79 29.24 -12.77
C SER A 169 12.22 29.40 -14.23
N GLU A 170 12.67 28.34 -14.87
CA GLU A 170 13.08 28.36 -16.27
C GLU A 170 11.88 28.64 -17.19
N ASN A 171 12.07 29.47 -18.21
CA ASN A 171 11.00 29.80 -19.14
C ASN A 171 10.47 28.54 -19.84
N GLY A 172 9.15 28.31 -19.77
CA GLY A 172 8.49 27.13 -20.30
C GLY A 172 8.55 25.89 -19.40
N ALA A 173 9.19 25.94 -18.23
CA ALA A 173 9.22 24.81 -17.30
C ALA A 173 7.92 24.70 -16.48
N PHE A 174 7.49 23.46 -16.28
CA PHE A 174 6.38 23.12 -15.38
C PHE A 174 6.94 22.58 -14.06
N ALA A 175 6.38 22.96 -12.92
CA ALA A 175 6.68 22.23 -11.70
C ALA A 175 5.93 20.90 -11.71
N ALA A 176 6.67 19.79 -11.59
CA ALA A 176 6.13 18.44 -11.69
C ALA A 176 6.61 17.55 -10.54
N LEU A 177 5.72 16.68 -10.09
CA LEU A 177 5.93 15.60 -9.12
C LEU A 177 5.56 14.27 -9.75
N LEU A 178 6.41 13.28 -9.58
CA LEU A 178 6.21 11.91 -10.04
C LEU A 178 6.20 10.97 -8.84
N PHE A 179 5.18 10.14 -8.72
CA PHE A 179 5.02 9.18 -7.63
C PHE A 179 5.00 7.75 -8.16
N ARG A 180 5.82 6.90 -7.55
CA ARG A 180 5.90 5.47 -7.84
C ARG A 180 5.29 4.66 -6.71
N PHE A 181 4.25 3.91 -7.01
CA PHE A 181 3.62 2.95 -6.09
C PHE A 181 3.94 1.52 -6.56
N LYS A 182 4.80 0.82 -5.82
CA LYS A 182 5.11 -0.59 -6.04
C LYS A 182 4.05 -1.46 -5.36
N LEU A 183 3.30 -2.22 -6.14
CA LEU A 183 2.25 -3.08 -5.63
C LEU A 183 2.83 -4.39 -5.09
N GLU A 184 2.20 -4.93 -4.05
CA GLU A 184 2.54 -6.28 -3.55
C GLU A 184 1.74 -7.39 -4.25
N SER A 185 0.58 -7.03 -4.81
CA SER A 185 -0.26 -7.95 -5.58
C SER A 185 0.24 -8.10 -7.01
N ARG A 186 -0.07 -9.25 -7.62
CA ARG A 186 0.16 -9.48 -9.05
C ARG A 186 -0.77 -8.57 -9.86
N GLU A 187 -0.31 -8.10 -11.02
CA GLU A 187 -1.13 -7.30 -11.92
C GLU A 187 -2.44 -8.02 -12.30
N SER A 188 -2.39 -9.33 -12.49
CA SER A 188 -3.51 -10.15 -12.98
C SER A 188 -4.69 -10.20 -12.02
N VAL A 189 -4.46 -9.95 -10.72
CA VAL A 189 -5.52 -9.99 -9.69
C VAL A 189 -6.13 -8.62 -9.40
N VAL A 190 -5.55 -7.53 -9.92
CA VAL A 190 -6.05 -6.18 -9.66
C VAL A 190 -7.38 -5.95 -10.40
N LYS A 191 -8.36 -5.37 -9.70
CA LYS A 191 -9.69 -5.04 -10.24
C LYS A 191 -9.92 -3.55 -10.40
N LYS A 192 -9.32 -2.74 -9.54
CA LYS A 192 -9.44 -1.28 -9.56
C LYS A 192 -8.18 -0.64 -9.00
N LEU A 193 -7.83 0.51 -9.56
CA LEU A 193 -6.82 1.42 -9.03
C LEU A 193 -7.47 2.79 -8.83
N PHE A 194 -7.25 3.40 -7.67
CA PHE A 194 -7.59 4.79 -7.42
C PHE A 194 -6.32 5.53 -7.03
N LEU A 195 -5.84 6.43 -7.89
CA LEU A 195 -4.69 7.27 -7.61
C LEU A 195 -5.18 8.66 -7.23
N SER A 196 -4.83 9.09 -6.02
CA SER A 196 -5.26 10.37 -5.46
C SER A 196 -4.08 11.28 -5.22
N PHE A 197 -4.25 12.56 -5.57
CA PHE A 197 -3.33 13.65 -5.30
C PHE A 197 -4.12 14.79 -4.66
N GLU A 198 -3.56 15.39 -3.62
CA GLU A 198 -4.13 16.55 -2.94
C GLU A 198 -3.14 17.71 -3.00
N GLY A 199 -3.59 18.84 -3.57
CA GLY A 199 -2.78 20.04 -3.70
C GLY A 199 -3.25 20.93 -4.83
N TYR A 200 -2.40 21.87 -5.24
CA TYR A 200 -2.68 22.80 -6.34
C TYR A 200 -1.39 23.33 -6.98
N GLY A 201 -1.54 23.96 -8.14
CA GLY A 201 -0.44 24.63 -8.83
C GLY A 201 -0.70 26.13 -8.96
N ALA A 202 0.36 26.93 -8.94
CA ALA A 202 0.34 28.37 -9.20
C ALA A 202 1.44 28.72 -10.22
N ALA A 203 1.09 29.47 -11.25
CA ALA A 203 2.00 29.89 -12.31
C ALA A 203 1.55 31.25 -12.89
N PRO A 204 2.37 31.93 -13.69
CA PRO A 204 2.07 33.29 -14.17
C PRO A 204 0.76 33.39 -14.99
N ALA A 205 0.45 32.35 -15.76
CA ALA A 205 -0.79 32.29 -16.56
C ALA A 205 -2.03 31.86 -15.76
N GLY A 206 -1.88 31.48 -14.48
CA GLY A 206 -2.98 31.13 -13.60
C GLY A 206 -2.68 29.96 -12.67
N ASN A 207 -3.69 29.61 -11.87
CA ASN A 207 -3.64 28.45 -10.98
C ASN A 207 -4.17 27.20 -11.67
N GLY A 208 -3.66 26.06 -11.25
CA GLY A 208 -4.17 24.75 -11.64
C GLY A 208 -3.10 23.68 -11.63
N VAL A 209 -3.55 22.44 -11.44
CA VAL A 209 -2.75 21.22 -11.49
C VAL A 209 -3.41 20.24 -12.45
N ALA A 210 -2.60 19.45 -13.14
CA ALA A 210 -3.03 18.31 -13.93
C ALA A 210 -2.41 17.04 -13.35
N VAL A 211 -3.22 15.99 -13.20
CA VAL A 211 -2.77 14.66 -12.77
C VAL A 211 -3.01 13.62 -13.85
N LYS A 212 -2.08 12.68 -14.02
CA LYS A 212 -2.09 11.66 -15.08
C LYS A 212 -1.49 10.35 -14.59
N VAL A 213 -1.88 9.24 -15.21
CA VAL A 213 -1.29 7.91 -14.97
C VAL A 213 -0.48 7.44 -16.17
N TRP A 214 0.62 6.73 -15.94
CA TRP A 214 1.46 6.19 -17.01
C TRP A 214 0.88 4.92 -17.60
N ASN A 215 0.62 4.89 -18.90
CA ASN A 215 0.38 3.65 -19.64
C ASN A 215 1.73 3.17 -20.22
N HIS A 216 2.28 2.09 -19.66
CA HIS A 216 3.61 1.61 -20.04
C HIS A 216 3.64 0.91 -21.39
N GLU A 217 2.53 0.28 -21.79
CA GLU A 217 2.40 -0.38 -23.10
C GLU A 217 2.33 0.63 -24.23
N ALA A 218 1.59 1.73 -24.04
CA ALA A 218 1.46 2.82 -25.00
C ALA A 218 2.59 3.85 -24.92
N GLY A 219 3.40 3.82 -23.85
CA GLY A 219 4.49 4.76 -23.61
C GLY A 219 4.02 6.22 -23.46
N THR A 220 2.85 6.44 -22.85
CA THR A 220 2.25 7.77 -22.75
C THR A 220 1.45 7.99 -21.46
N TRP A 221 1.34 9.25 -21.04
CA TRP A 221 0.51 9.68 -19.92
C TRP A 221 -0.97 9.75 -20.33
N GLN A 222 -1.86 9.11 -19.57
CA GLN A 222 -3.29 9.02 -19.84
C GLN A 222 -4.16 9.40 -18.64
N HIS A 223 -5.49 9.37 -18.81
CA HIS A 223 -6.48 9.71 -17.79
C HIS A 223 -6.26 11.07 -17.12
N MET A 224 -5.96 12.10 -17.91
CA MET A 224 -5.73 13.43 -17.35
C MET A 224 -6.96 13.96 -16.62
N GLN A 225 -6.77 14.38 -15.37
CA GLN A 225 -7.71 15.23 -14.64
C GLN A 225 -7.04 16.56 -14.31
N VAL A 226 -7.84 17.62 -14.20
CA VAL A 226 -7.38 18.97 -13.87
C VAL A 226 -8.20 19.53 -12.71
N GLY A 227 -7.55 20.32 -11.86
CA GLY A 227 -8.17 21.01 -10.72
C GLY A 227 -7.23 22.06 -10.14
N GLY A 228 -7.46 22.48 -8.90
CA GLY A 228 -6.67 23.48 -8.18
C GLY A 228 -6.83 24.91 -8.74
N ALA A 229 -7.87 25.16 -9.55
CA ALA A 229 -8.07 26.45 -10.22
C ALA A 229 -8.33 27.60 -9.23
N ALA A 230 -8.83 27.29 -8.04
CA ALA A 230 -9.04 28.27 -6.96
C ALA A 230 -7.73 28.71 -6.26
N GLY A 231 -6.59 28.06 -6.55
CA GLY A 231 -5.34 28.35 -5.85
C GLY A 231 -5.32 27.86 -4.39
N THR A 232 -6.13 26.85 -4.10
CA THR A 232 -6.21 26.16 -2.80
C THR A 232 -6.24 24.66 -3.06
N ASP A 233 -5.98 23.86 -2.03
CA ASP A 233 -5.95 22.41 -2.16
C ASP A 233 -7.25 21.85 -2.73
N GLU A 234 -7.08 20.91 -3.65
CA GLU A 234 -8.13 20.10 -4.21
C GLU A 234 -7.63 18.65 -4.31
N THR A 235 -8.47 17.69 -3.93
CA THR A 235 -8.18 16.27 -4.13
C THR A 235 -8.64 15.83 -5.51
N LEU A 236 -7.71 15.38 -6.34
CA LEU A 236 -7.97 14.79 -7.65
C LEU A 236 -7.78 13.27 -7.57
N THR A 237 -8.74 12.50 -8.09
CA THR A 237 -8.73 11.03 -8.05
C THR A 237 -8.93 10.41 -9.42
N LEU A 238 -7.90 9.74 -9.92
CA LEU A 238 -7.96 8.89 -11.12
C LEU A 238 -8.49 7.51 -10.76
N ALA A 239 -9.69 7.17 -11.25
CA ALA A 239 -10.31 5.85 -11.05
C ALA A 239 -10.16 4.97 -12.30
N LEU A 240 -9.33 3.94 -12.22
CA LEU A 240 -9.10 2.96 -13.29
C LEU A 240 -9.84 1.66 -12.97
N THR A 241 -10.63 1.16 -13.93
CA THR A 241 -11.47 -0.04 -13.76
C THR A 241 -11.40 -1.02 -14.93
N ALA A 242 -10.62 -0.70 -15.97
CA ALA A 242 -10.38 -1.50 -17.16
C ALA A 242 -8.92 -1.34 -17.59
N ASP A 243 -8.43 -2.26 -18.43
CA ASP A 243 -7.09 -2.25 -19.02
C ASP A 243 -5.95 -2.05 -18.00
N LEU A 244 -6.15 -2.57 -16.78
CA LEU A 244 -5.26 -2.37 -15.63
C LEU A 244 -3.82 -2.85 -15.85
N PRO A 245 -3.55 -3.98 -16.57
CA PRO A 245 -2.18 -4.39 -16.86
C PRO A 245 -1.37 -3.31 -17.57
N SER A 246 -1.98 -2.47 -18.42
CA SER A 246 -1.28 -1.40 -19.14
C SER A 246 -0.78 -0.28 -18.21
N TYR A 247 -1.25 -0.22 -16.95
CA TYR A 247 -0.87 0.80 -15.95
C TYR A 247 -0.03 0.24 -14.80
N ILE A 248 0.25 -1.06 -14.80
CA ILE A 248 1.13 -1.74 -13.83
C ILE A 248 2.31 -2.26 -14.63
N ASP A 249 3.49 -1.68 -14.47
CA ASP A 249 4.66 -2.09 -15.26
C ASP A 249 5.18 -3.48 -14.86
N SER A 250 6.17 -4.00 -15.59
CA SER A 250 6.77 -5.32 -15.32
C SER A 250 7.41 -5.43 -13.94
N ASP A 251 7.78 -4.29 -13.35
CA ASP A 251 8.24 -4.19 -11.97
C ASP A 251 7.07 -3.97 -11.01
N GLY A 252 5.83 -4.25 -11.38
CA GLY A 252 4.64 -4.08 -10.53
C GLY A 252 4.44 -2.66 -10.01
N CYS A 253 4.95 -1.64 -10.71
CA CYS A 253 4.83 -0.25 -10.31
C CYS A 253 3.72 0.46 -11.07
N VAL A 254 2.98 1.30 -10.35
CA VAL A 254 2.03 2.27 -10.90
C VAL A 254 2.61 3.67 -10.72
N TRP A 255 2.49 4.50 -11.74
CA TRP A 255 3.08 5.84 -11.76
C TRP A 255 1.99 6.92 -11.88
N LEU A 256 2.01 7.87 -10.95
CA LEU A 256 1.17 9.06 -10.95
C LEU A 256 2.03 10.29 -11.20
N LEU A 257 1.68 11.08 -12.19
CA LEU A 257 2.25 12.40 -12.44
C LEU A 257 1.28 13.46 -11.94
N ALA A 258 1.79 14.44 -11.20
CA ALA A 258 1.12 15.71 -10.94
C ALA A 258 2.00 16.84 -11.46
N ARG A 259 1.43 17.84 -12.14
CA ARG A 259 2.18 19.01 -12.58
C ARG A 259 1.32 20.26 -12.65
N THR A 260 1.95 21.43 -12.60
CA THR A 260 1.24 22.69 -12.83
C THR A 260 0.55 22.68 -14.19
N LEU A 261 -0.64 23.27 -14.28
CA LEU A 261 -1.39 23.37 -15.53
C LEU A 261 -0.67 24.29 -16.53
N TYR A 262 -0.02 25.33 -16.01
CA TYR A 262 0.74 26.31 -16.77
C TYR A 262 2.22 26.30 -16.38
N ALA A 263 3.07 26.75 -17.31
CA ALA A 263 4.51 26.85 -17.13
C ALA A 263 4.93 28.20 -16.54
N SER A 264 6.16 28.25 -16.04
CA SER A 264 6.90 29.49 -15.79
C SER A 264 7.08 30.27 -17.09
N ASP A 265 7.08 31.60 -17.01
CA ASP A 265 7.38 32.52 -18.12
C ASP A 265 8.84 33.00 -18.09
N GLY A 266 9.66 32.48 -17.18
CA GLY A 266 11.06 32.88 -16.98
C GLY A 266 11.25 34.09 -16.06
N ALA A 267 10.18 34.85 -15.76
CA ALA A 267 10.19 35.97 -14.83
C ALA A 267 9.56 35.59 -13.48
N ALA A 268 8.47 34.82 -13.52
CA ALA A 268 7.77 34.29 -12.36
C ALA A 268 7.67 32.75 -12.44
N PRO A 269 7.88 32.05 -11.31
CA PRO A 269 8.00 30.60 -11.30
C PRO A 269 6.65 29.89 -11.46
N ALA A 270 6.71 28.63 -11.90
CA ALA A 270 5.67 27.64 -11.65
C ALA A 270 5.93 26.96 -10.31
N LEU A 271 4.89 26.87 -9.48
CA LEU A 271 4.89 26.29 -8.13
C LEU A 271 3.85 25.17 -8.08
N LEU A 272 4.24 23.99 -7.63
CA LEU A 272 3.33 22.88 -7.36
C LEU A 272 3.38 22.56 -5.88
N PHE A 273 2.23 22.58 -5.23
CA PHE A 273 2.06 22.20 -3.83
C PHE A 273 1.37 20.84 -3.76
N CYS A 274 1.89 19.94 -2.93
CA CYS A 274 1.34 18.62 -2.67
C CYS A 274 1.27 18.39 -1.17
N ASP A 275 0.08 18.08 -0.67
CA ASP A 275 -0.14 17.75 0.75
C ASP A 275 -0.14 16.24 0.94
N TYR A 276 -0.96 15.53 0.16
CA TYR A 276 -1.12 14.08 0.29
C TYR A 276 -1.20 13.40 -1.07
N VAL A 277 -0.69 12.16 -1.12
CA VAL A 277 -0.79 11.32 -2.31
C VAL A 277 -0.91 9.85 -1.92
N SER A 278 -1.78 9.13 -2.61
CA SER A 278 -2.02 7.71 -2.35
C SER A 278 -2.48 6.93 -3.57
N CYS A 279 -2.33 5.61 -3.48
CA CYS A 279 -2.85 4.66 -4.44
C CYS A 279 -3.64 3.58 -3.68
N LEU A 280 -4.96 3.59 -3.82
CA LEU A 280 -5.82 2.52 -3.33
C LEU A 280 -5.97 1.45 -4.40
N VAL A 281 -5.54 0.23 -4.08
CA VAL A 281 -5.64 -0.94 -4.95
C VAL A 281 -6.70 -1.88 -4.41
N VAL A 282 -7.59 -2.28 -5.30
CA VAL A 282 -8.65 -3.26 -5.03
C VAL A 282 -8.34 -4.51 -5.84
N VAL A 283 -8.14 -5.63 -5.17
CA VAL A 283 -7.89 -6.92 -5.85
C VAL A 283 -9.11 -7.82 -5.83
N ASN A 284 -9.08 -8.86 -6.66
CA ASN A 284 -10.05 -9.93 -6.68
C ASN A 284 -9.74 -10.99 -5.62
N GLY A 285 -9.67 -10.57 -4.37
CA GLY A 285 -9.38 -11.43 -3.22
C GLY A 285 -10.57 -11.55 -2.28
N ILE A 286 -10.33 -12.10 -1.09
CA ILE A 286 -11.37 -12.25 -0.06
C ILE A 286 -12.09 -10.93 0.22
N SER A 287 -13.42 -10.98 0.27
CA SER A 287 -14.29 -9.82 0.53
C SER A 287 -14.56 -9.60 2.03
N TYR A 288 -14.31 -10.62 2.86
CA TYR A 288 -14.48 -10.53 4.30
C TYR A 288 -13.48 -11.42 5.04
N CYS A 289 -13.04 -11.02 6.23
CA CYS A 289 -12.32 -11.88 7.17
C CYS A 289 -12.56 -11.50 8.63
N ASP A 290 -12.53 -12.45 9.56
CA ASP A 290 -12.57 -12.15 10.99
C ASP A 290 -11.82 -13.21 11.81
N VAL A 291 -11.37 -12.82 12.99
CA VAL A 291 -10.72 -13.73 13.94
C VAL A 291 -11.79 -14.56 14.64
N VAL A 292 -11.68 -15.89 14.52
CA VAL A 292 -12.65 -16.83 15.11
C VAL A 292 -12.09 -17.60 16.31
N GLY A 293 -10.79 -17.49 16.57
CA GLY A 293 -10.17 -18.08 17.75
C GLY A 293 -8.65 -17.91 17.75
N TYR A 294 -8.03 -18.17 18.90
CA TYR A 294 -6.59 -18.23 19.02
C TYR A 294 -6.18 -19.22 20.12
N ARG A 295 -4.93 -19.70 20.06
CA ARG A 295 -4.33 -20.56 21.10
C ARG A 295 -2.84 -20.27 21.26
N ALA A 296 -2.37 -20.29 22.51
CA ALA A 296 -0.95 -20.21 22.82
C ALA A 296 -0.29 -21.59 22.64
N LEU A 297 0.88 -21.61 22.01
CA LEU A 297 1.66 -22.79 21.67
C LEU A 297 3.15 -22.58 22.03
N ASP A 298 3.38 -21.90 23.16
CA ASP A 298 4.71 -21.54 23.63
C ASP A 298 5.57 -22.80 23.86
N ARG A 299 6.85 -22.73 23.46
CA ARG A 299 7.89 -23.73 23.68
C ARG A 299 8.91 -23.14 24.64
N VAL A 300 8.72 -23.42 25.93
CA VAL A 300 9.56 -22.93 27.04
C VAL A 300 10.41 -24.04 27.67
N ASP A 301 10.41 -25.21 27.05
CA ASP A 301 11.14 -26.40 27.47
C ASP A 301 12.60 -26.42 26.97
N VAL A 302 12.93 -25.63 25.95
CA VAL A 302 14.28 -25.53 25.35
C VAL A 302 14.64 -24.06 25.14
N LYS A 303 15.91 -23.69 25.42
CA LYS A 303 16.43 -22.34 25.14
C LYS A 303 16.95 -22.21 23.69
N PRO A 304 16.77 -21.06 23.01
CA PRO A 304 16.00 -19.91 23.48
C PRO A 304 14.50 -20.22 23.52
N PHE A 305 13.78 -19.64 24.50
CA PHE A 305 12.34 -19.82 24.59
C PHE A 305 11.67 -19.22 23.34
N ILE A 306 10.73 -19.98 22.77
CA ILE A 306 9.96 -19.58 21.60
C ILE A 306 8.52 -19.37 22.05
N TYR A 307 8.03 -18.14 21.98
CA TYR A 307 6.63 -17.82 22.22
C TYR A 307 5.88 -17.87 20.90
N ARG A 308 4.77 -18.60 20.87
CA ARG A 308 3.95 -18.78 19.67
C ARG A 308 2.48 -18.64 20.00
N THR A 309 1.77 -17.85 19.20
CA THR A 309 0.29 -17.88 19.17
C THR A 309 -0.18 -18.20 17.77
N GLU A 310 -1.13 -19.13 17.70
CA GLU A 310 -1.83 -19.45 16.47
C GLU A 310 -3.22 -18.82 16.54
N ILE A 311 -3.53 -17.96 15.58
CA ILE A 311 -4.81 -17.29 15.39
C ILE A 311 -5.50 -17.94 14.18
N THR A 312 -6.77 -18.29 14.35
CA THR A 312 -7.61 -18.77 13.25
C THR A 312 -8.43 -17.61 12.71
N VAL A 313 -8.28 -17.32 11.42
CA VAL A 313 -9.05 -16.30 10.70
C VAL A 313 -9.97 -16.99 9.71
N LYS A 314 -11.27 -16.71 9.79
CA LYS A 314 -12.25 -17.17 8.79
C LYS A 314 -12.44 -16.09 7.75
N SER A 315 -12.41 -16.42 6.47
CA SER A 315 -12.60 -15.46 5.38
C SER A 315 -13.56 -15.94 4.31
N TRP A 316 -14.22 -15.01 3.62
CA TRP A 316 -15.15 -15.29 2.53
C TRP A 316 -14.73 -14.57 1.25
N PHE A 317 -14.80 -15.27 0.14
CA PHE A 317 -14.75 -14.71 -1.20
C PHE A 317 -16.07 -15.02 -1.91
N ILE A 318 -16.68 -13.99 -2.51
CA ILE A 318 -17.91 -14.14 -3.30
C ILE A 318 -17.58 -13.93 -4.77
N GLU A 319 -17.85 -14.95 -5.57
CA GLU A 319 -17.66 -14.95 -7.01
C GLU A 319 -19.01 -14.96 -7.71
N LYS A 320 -19.14 -14.13 -8.75
CA LYS A 320 -20.24 -14.21 -9.71
C LYS A 320 -19.66 -14.73 -11.02
N LEU A 321 -20.02 -15.94 -11.38
CA LEU A 321 -19.66 -16.51 -12.67
C LEU A 321 -20.45 -15.77 -13.77
N GLY A 322 -19.73 -15.37 -14.83
CA GLY A 322 -20.35 -14.82 -16.03
C GLY A 322 -21.30 -15.84 -16.67
N VAL A 323 -22.26 -15.35 -17.46
CA VAL A 323 -23.07 -16.21 -18.34
C VAL A 323 -22.17 -16.84 -19.40
#